data_AF-K2F244-F1
#
_entry.id   AF-K2F244-F1
#
_cell.length_a   1.000
_cell.length_b   1.000
_cell.length_c   1.000
_cell.angle_alpha   90.00
_cell.angle_beta   90.00
_cell.angle_gamma   90.00
#
_symmetry.space_group_name_H-M   'P 1'
#
loop_
_entity.id
_entity.type
_entity.pdbx_description
1 polymer ?
#
loop_
_entity_poly.entity_id
_entity_poly.type
_entity_poly.pdbx_seq_one_letter_code
_entity_poly.pdbx_strand_id
1 'polypeptide(L)' 'LENFYETINIGNMEYREDFTPIDENCDCYTCKSYTKAYLRHLLKTDEPLFLRLASIHNLRFYMRLMENLRK' A
#
# COMPACT_ATOMS: atom_id res chain seq x y z
N LEU A 1 -3.74 -20.43 11.91
CA LEU A 1 -2.88 -19.74 10.92
C LEU A 1 -3.29 -18.28 10.96
N GLU A 2 -2.75 -17.54 11.91
CA GLU A 2 -3.02 -16.11 12.04
C GLU A 2 -2.59 -15.38 10.77
N ASN A 3 -3.33 -14.34 10.39
CA ASN A 3 -3.23 -13.66 9.11
C ASN A 3 -1.80 -13.14 8.87
N PHE A 4 -1.06 -13.83 8.00
CA PHE A 4 0.30 -13.47 7.61
C PHE A 4 0.39 -12.09 6.93
N TYR A 5 -0.73 -11.59 6.40
CA TYR A 5 -0.85 -10.29 5.77
C TYR A 5 -2.25 -9.72 5.97
N GLU A 6 -2.38 -8.41 5.81
CA GLU A 6 -3.65 -7.69 5.81
C GLU A 6 -3.90 -7.07 4.44
N THR A 7 -5.14 -7.13 3.97
CA THR A 7 -5.57 -6.43 2.75
C THR A 7 -6.22 -5.11 3.13
N ILE A 8 -5.66 -4.00 2.66
CA ILE A 8 -6.21 -2.67 2.91
C ILE A 8 -7.15 -2.26 1.77
N ASN A 9 -8.40 -1.94 2.11
CA ASN A 9 -9.29 -1.22 1.20
C ASN A 9 -9.09 0.29 1.36
N ILE A 10 -8.16 0.84 0.59
CA ILE A 10 -7.75 2.25 0.70
C ILE A 10 -8.89 3.25 0.45
N GLY A 11 -10.01 2.82 -0.16
CA GLY A 11 -11.19 3.65 -0.38
C GLY A 11 -12.02 3.94 0.87
N ASN A 12 -11.76 3.23 1.99
CA ASN A 12 -12.49 3.36 3.25
C ASN A 12 -12.41 4.78 3.83
N MET A 13 -13.38 5.15 4.68
CA MET A 13 -13.45 6.49 5.28
C MET A 13 -12.35 6.74 6.30
N GLU A 14 -11.92 5.69 7.02
CA GLU A 14 -10.84 5.73 8.01
C GLU A 14 -9.54 6.34 7.46
N TYR A 15 -9.24 6.11 6.18
CA TYR A 15 -8.02 6.59 5.54
C TYR A 15 -8.11 8.03 5.01
N ARG A 16 -9.23 8.75 5.21
CA ARG A 16 -9.42 10.10 4.65
C ARG A 16 -8.37 11.10 5.13
N GLU A 17 -7.97 11.02 6.39
CA GLU A 17 -7.00 11.92 7.04
C GLU A 17 -5.84 11.11 7.65
N ASP A 18 -5.60 9.92 7.12
CA ASP A 18 -4.50 9.07 7.56
C ASP A 18 -3.23 9.42 6.78
N PHE A 19 -2.36 10.23 7.40
CA PHE A 19 -1.11 10.68 6.82
C PHE A 19 0.07 9.71 7.03
N THR A 20 -0.21 8.47 7.44
CA THR A 20 0.81 7.42 7.54
C THR A 20 0.99 6.68 6.20
N PRO A 21 2.13 6.02 5.95
CA PRO A 21 2.30 5.17 4.77
C PRO A 21 1.39 3.93 4.82
N ILE A 22 1.30 3.18 3.71
CA ILE A 22 0.54 1.92 3.69
C ILE A 22 1.12 0.90 4.69
N ASP A 23 2.45 0.79 4.72
CA ASP A 23 3.22 -0.09 5.61
C ASP A 23 4.53 0.63 6.00
N GLU A 24 4.73 0.88 7.28
CA GLU A 24 5.92 1.55 7.84
C GLU A 24 7.20 0.73 7.64
N ASN A 25 7.07 -0.58 7.47
CA ASN A 25 8.20 -1.49 7.27
C ASN A 25 8.46 -1.79 5.80
N CYS A 26 7.75 -1.13 4.87
CA CYS A 26 7.92 -1.32 3.43
C CYS A 26 8.89 -0.30 2.83
N ASP A 27 9.85 -0.80 2.07
CA ASP A 27 10.92 -0.01 1.47
C ASP A 27 10.61 0.45 0.03
N CYS A 28 9.38 0.23 -0.45
CA CYS A 28 8.96 0.60 -1.80
C CYS A 28 8.80 2.12 -1.98
N TYR A 29 8.83 2.58 -3.23
CA TYR A 29 8.67 4.00 -3.56
C TYR A 29 7.35 4.58 -3.00
N THR A 30 6.26 3.81 -3.07
CA THR A 30 4.94 4.25 -2.60
C THR A 30 4.94 4.54 -1.09
N CYS A 31 5.42 3.61 -0.27
CA CYS A 31 5.44 3.76 1.20
C CYS A 31 6.44 4.81 1.67
N LYS A 32 7.52 5.07 0.91
CA LYS A 32 8.49 6.12 1.25
C LYS A 32 8.04 7.53 0.91
N SER A 33 7.07 7.69 -0.01
CA SER A 33 6.78 9.00 -0.63
C SER A 33 5.33 9.46 -0.49
N TYR A 34 4.39 8.56 -0.19
CA TYR A 34 2.97 8.85 -0.18
C TYR A 34 2.26 8.30 1.05
N THR A 35 1.16 8.97 1.40
CA THR A 35 0.32 8.63 2.55
C THR A 35 -0.94 7.86 2.12
N LYS A 36 -1.57 7.16 3.07
CA LYS A 36 -2.87 6.51 2.83
C LYS A 36 -3.94 7.52 2.40
N ALA A 37 -3.98 8.71 3.01
CA ALA A 37 -4.87 9.81 2.62
C ALA A 37 -4.69 10.24 1.17
N TYR A 38 -3.45 10.38 0.71
CA TYR A 38 -3.18 10.76 -0.68
C TYR A 38 -3.57 9.66 -1.67
N LEU A 39 -3.27 8.40 -1.36
CA LEU A 39 -3.67 7.27 -2.21
C LEU A 39 -5.18 7.13 -2.31
N ARG A 40 -5.88 7.33 -1.19
CA ARG A 40 -7.35 7.38 -1.17
C ARG A 40 -7.87 8.53 -2.03
N HIS A 41 -7.26 9.71 -1.93
CA HIS A 41 -7.63 10.85 -2.77
C HIS A 41 -7.51 10.49 -4.25
N LEU A 42 -6.35 9.97 -4.69
CA LEU A 42 -6.14 9.54 -6.08
C LEU A 42 -7.18 8.51 -6.53
N LEU A 43 -7.50 7.53 -5.68
CA LEU A 43 -8.54 6.53 -5.99
C LEU A 43 -9.93 7.18 -6.14
N LYS A 44 -10.28 8.13 -5.27
CA LYS A 44 -11.60 8.80 -5.29
C LYS A 44 -11.76 9.80 -6.43
N THR A 45 -10.66 10.27 -7.00
CA THR A 45 -10.65 11.16 -8.17
C THR A 45 -10.39 10.42 -9.48
N ASP A 46 -10.43 9.08 -9.48
CA ASP A 46 -10.17 8.23 -10.65
C ASP A 46 -8.82 8.53 -11.36
N GLU A 47 -7.80 8.90 -10.57
CA GLU A 47 -6.48 9.23 -11.08
C GLU A 47 -5.65 7.96 -11.39
N PRO A 48 -5.14 7.76 -12.62
CA PRO A 48 -4.38 6.56 -12.99
C PRO A 48 -3.09 6.34 -12.17
N LEU A 49 -2.55 7.41 -11.57
CA LEU A 49 -1.39 7.33 -10.69
C LEU A 49 -1.64 6.39 -9.51
N PHE A 50 -2.88 6.31 -9.01
CA PHE A 50 -3.26 5.38 -7.95
C PHE A 50 -2.88 3.94 -8.31
N LEU A 51 -3.28 3.49 -9.50
CA LEU A 51 -3.04 2.13 -9.97
C LEU A 51 -1.54 1.82 -10.01
N ARG A 52 -0.72 2.76 -10.51
CA ARG A 52 0.74 2.60 -10.54
C ARG A 52 1.33 2.46 -9.14
N LEU A 53 0.94 3.33 -8.21
CA LEU A 53 1.46 3.32 -6.84
C LEU A 53 1.02 2.08 -6.06
N ALA A 54 -0.24 1.65 -6.24
CA ALA A 54 -0.76 0.42 -5.65
C ALA A 54 -0.02 -0.81 -6.20
N SER A 55 0.22 -0.90 -7.51
CA SER A 55 1.01 -1.98 -8.11
C SER A 55 2.44 -2.03 -7.58
N ILE A 56 3.12 -0.88 -7.42
CA ILE A 56 4.47 -0.82 -6.86
C ILE A 56 4.51 -1.41 -5.44
N HIS A 57 3.56 -1.02 -4.58
CA HIS A 57 3.48 -1.54 -3.22
C HIS A 57 3.17 -3.04 -3.20
N ASN A 58 2.13 -3.47 -3.91
CA ASN A 58 1.69 -4.87 -3.93
C ASN A 58 2.79 -5.79 -4.46
N LEU A 59 3.46 -5.42 -5.56
CA LEU A 59 4.55 -6.22 -6.10
C LEU A 59 5.72 -6.32 -5.11
N ARG A 60 6.10 -5.22 -4.44
CA ARG A 60 7.18 -5.27 -3.45
C ARG A 60 6.81 -6.16 -2.26
N PHE A 61 5.56 -6.11 -1.78
CA PHE A 61 5.07 -7.00 -0.75
C PHE A 61 5.23 -8.47 -1.15
N TYR A 62 4.74 -8.86 -2.34
CA TYR A 62 4.86 -10.25 -2.81
C TYR A 62 6.31 -10.68 -3.00
N MET A 63 7.20 -9.81 -3.50
CA MET A 63 8.62 -10.12 -3.63
C MET A 63 9.26 -10.42 -2.27
N ARG A 64 9.02 -9.59 -1.25
CA ARG A 64 9.54 -9.81 0.11
C ARG A 64 8.99 -11.09 0.74
N LEU A 65 7.71 -11.39 0.49
CA LEU A 65 7.09 -12.64 0.92
C LEU A 65 7.82 -13.86 0.32
N MET A 66 8.06 -13.84 -0.99
CA MET A 66 8.77 -14.92 -1.67
C MET A 66 10.24 -15.03 -1.24
N GLU A 67 10.92 -13.91 -0.99
CA GLU A 67 12.27 -13.88 -0.42
C GLU A 67 12.33 -14.54 0.96
N ASN A 68 11.32 -14.30 1.80
CA ASN A 68 11.24 -14.90 3.14
C ASN A 68 10.92 -16.41 3.10
N LEU A 69 10.07 -16.86 2.17
CA LEU A 69 9.73 -18.29 2.01
C LEU A 69 10.86 -19.13 1.42
N ARG A 70 11.81 -18.52 0.71
CA ARG A 70 12.98 -19.20 0.14
C ARG A 70 14.07 -19.48 1.17
N LYS A 71 14.01 -18.84 2.33
CA LYS A 71 14.94 -19.06 3.46
C LYS A 71 14.44 -20.20 4.32
#